data_AF-A0A7S2DQ21-F1
#
_entry.id   AF-A0A7S2DQ21-F1
#
_cell.length_a   1.000
_cell.length_b   1.000
_cell.length_c   1.000
_cell.angle_alpha   90.00
_cell.angle_beta   90.00
_cell.angle_gamma   90.00
#
_symmetry.space_group_name_H-M   'P 1'
#
loop_
_entity.id
_entity.type
_entity.pdbx_description
1 polymer ?
#
loop_
_entity_poly.entity_id
_entity_poly.type
_entity_poly.pdbx_seq_one_letter_code
_entity_poly.pdbx_strand_id
1 'polypeptide(L)'
;RAKRTLSSSTQASIEVEELFEGNDFTTIITRARFENMNMDHFRRCIDEVEDVLKYASVNKNDVDEILMVGGSSRIPKLKRMLSDLFGGKELCVSINPEEAVAFGATVQCALLGVGGAEKLQDLLLL
;
A
#
# COMPACT_ATOMS: atom_id res chain seq x y z
N ARG A 1 -9.77 -12.75 -2.81
CA ARG A 1 -10.32 -12.02 -3.98
C ARG A 1 -11.10 -10.77 -3.55
N ALA A 2 -12.11 -10.90 -2.68
CA ALA A 2 -12.93 -9.79 -2.19
C ALA A 2 -12.14 -8.56 -1.70
N LYS A 3 -11.09 -8.73 -0.86
CA LYS A 3 -10.23 -7.62 -0.41
C LYS A 3 -9.70 -6.74 -1.56
N ARG A 4 -9.20 -7.38 -2.63
CA ARG A 4 -8.66 -6.66 -3.80
C ARG A 4 -9.78 -5.90 -4.52
N THR A 5 -10.93 -6.53 -4.70
CA THR A 5 -12.13 -5.88 -5.26
C THR A 5 -12.58 -4.69 -4.41
N LEU A 6 -12.57 -4.79 -3.08
CA LEU A 6 -12.94 -3.70 -2.17
C LEU A 6 -11.96 -2.52 -2.23
N SER A 7 -10.76 -2.69 -2.78
CA SER A 7 -9.83 -1.59 -2.98
C SER A 7 -10.24 -0.67 -4.14
N SER A 8 -11.04 -1.16 -5.10
CA SER A 8 -11.58 -0.36 -6.21
C SER A 8 -13.10 -0.16 -6.14
N SER A 9 -13.85 -1.13 -5.63
CA SER A 9 -15.32 -1.14 -5.52
C SER A 9 -15.82 -1.00 -4.07
N THR A 10 -17.05 -0.54 -3.87
CA THR A 10 -17.66 -0.34 -2.54
C THR A 10 -18.23 -1.62 -1.93
N GLN A 11 -18.39 -2.68 -2.72
CA GLN A 11 -18.86 -3.99 -2.27
C GLN A 11 -18.22 -5.12 -3.10
N ALA A 12 -18.24 -6.33 -2.56
CA ALA A 12 -17.77 -7.54 -3.23
C ALA A 12 -18.66 -8.73 -2.85
N SER A 13 -19.05 -9.54 -3.84
CA SER A 13 -19.70 -10.84 -3.62
C SER A 13 -18.65 -11.89 -3.26
N ILE A 14 -18.99 -12.77 -2.34
CA ILE A 14 -18.23 -13.95 -1.95
C ILE A 14 -19.16 -15.14 -2.18
N GLU A 15 -18.79 -16.00 -3.12
CA GLU A 15 -19.52 -17.19 -3.51
C GLU A 15 -18.55 -18.37 -3.42
N VAL A 16 -18.92 -19.39 -2.65
CA VAL A 16 -18.16 -20.64 -2.47
C VAL A 16 -19.14 -21.80 -2.48
N GLU A 17 -19.00 -22.69 -3.45
CA GLU A 17 -19.80 -23.91 -3.57
C GLU A 17 -19.39 -24.94 -2.51
N GLU A 18 -20.37 -25.69 -1.98
CA GLU A 18 -20.17 -26.75 -0.97
C GLU A 18 -19.23 -26.37 0.18
N LEU A 19 -19.36 -25.14 0.71
CA LEU A 19 -18.47 -24.62 1.75
C LEU A 19 -18.47 -25.51 3.00
N PHE A 20 -19.65 -26.00 3.42
CA PHE A 20 -19.76 -26.85 4.60
C PHE A 20 -20.96 -27.80 4.49
N GLU A 21 -20.73 -29.11 4.69
CA GLU A 21 -21.77 -30.16 4.65
C GLU A 21 -22.63 -30.13 3.38
N GLY A 22 -22.01 -29.84 2.22
CA GLY A 22 -22.71 -29.73 0.93
C GLY A 22 -23.56 -28.46 0.77
N ASN A 23 -23.44 -27.48 1.69
CA ASN A 23 -24.13 -26.20 1.58
C ASN A 23 -23.24 -25.13 0.93
N ASP A 24 -23.78 -24.46 -0.08
CA ASP A 24 -23.16 -23.31 -0.70
C ASP A 24 -23.16 -22.09 0.24
N PHE A 25 -22.16 -21.24 0.09
CA PHE A 25 -22.05 -19.99 0.81
C PHE A 25 -21.99 -18.81 -0.14
N THR A 26 -23.00 -17.95 -0.04
CA THR A 26 -23.07 -16.71 -0.81
C THR A 26 -23.33 -15.53 0.12
N THR A 27 -22.46 -14.53 0.08
CA THR A 27 -22.62 -13.30 0.87
C THR A 27 -22.02 -12.09 0.17
N ILE A 28 -22.42 -10.89 0.60
CA ILE A 28 -21.86 -9.63 0.11
C ILE A 28 -21.18 -8.93 1.29
N ILE A 29 -19.93 -8.51 1.09
CA ILE A 29 -19.20 -7.67 2.03
C ILE A 29 -19.05 -6.26 1.45
N THR A 30 -19.33 -5.25 2.27
CA THR A 30 -19.11 -3.85 1.90
C THR A 30 -17.72 -3.38 2.32
N ARG A 31 -17.19 -2.37 1.62
CA ARG A 31 -15.92 -1.73 1.96
C ARG A 31 -15.96 -1.17 3.38
N ALA A 32 -17.06 -0.51 3.75
CA ALA A 32 -17.25 0.03 5.10
C ALA A 32 -17.17 -1.07 6.18
N ARG A 33 -17.78 -2.24 5.93
CA ARG A 33 -17.69 -3.36 6.87
C ARG A 33 -16.26 -3.89 6.98
N PHE A 34 -15.57 -4.07 5.85
CA PHE A 34 -14.17 -4.47 5.82
C PHE A 34 -13.27 -3.47 6.57
N GLU A 35 -13.44 -2.17 6.32
CA GLU A 35 -12.65 -1.12 6.98
C GLU A 35 -12.89 -1.09 8.49
N ASN A 36 -14.14 -1.25 8.93
CA ASN A 36 -14.48 -1.31 10.35
C ASN A 36 -13.87 -2.54 11.04
N MET A 37 -13.88 -3.70 10.37
CA MET A 37 -13.29 -4.94 10.90
C MET A 37 -11.76 -4.88 11.06
N ASN A 38 -11.08 -3.97 10.36
CA ASN A 38 -9.61 -3.87 10.36
C ASN A 38 -9.11 -2.53 10.92
N MET A 39 -9.98 -1.73 11.55
CA MET A 39 -9.64 -0.39 11.99
C MET A 39 -8.50 -0.38 13.01
N ASP A 40 -8.46 -1.38 13.89
CA ASP A 40 -7.41 -1.58 14.88
C ASP A 40 -6.04 -1.87 14.23
N HIS A 41 -6.02 -2.63 13.14
CA HIS A 41 -4.81 -2.85 12.34
C HIS A 41 -4.37 -1.58 11.63
N PHE A 42 -5.31 -0.82 11.05
CA PHE A 42 -4.98 0.43 10.35
C PHE A 42 -4.46 1.51 11.31
N ARG A 43 -4.99 1.59 12.53
CA ARG A 43 -4.50 2.52 13.56
C ARG A 43 -3.08 2.20 13.98
N ARG A 44 -2.78 0.92 14.26
CA ARG A 44 -1.42 0.47 14.56
C ARG A 44 -0.43 0.96 13.49
N CYS A 45 -0.75 0.75 12.21
CA CYS A 45 0.08 1.24 11.09
C CYS A 45 0.36 2.75 11.14
N ILE A 46 -0.58 3.56 11.62
CA ILE A 46 -0.39 5.02 11.76
C ILE A 46 0.47 5.32 12.99
N ASP A 47 0.23 4.63 14.11
CA ASP A 47 1.02 4.77 15.34
C ASP A 47 2.51 4.45 15.06
N GLU A 48 2.79 3.41 14.26
CA GLU A 48 4.15 3.06 13.86
C GLU A 48 4.83 4.14 13.00
N VAL A 49 4.07 4.86 12.16
CA VAL A 49 4.61 5.99 11.37
C VAL A 49 4.98 7.15 12.30
N GLU A 50 4.12 7.47 13.27
CA GLU A 50 4.41 8.52 14.26
C GLU A 50 5.65 8.18 15.10
N ASP A 51 5.81 6.93 15.49
CA ASP A 51 6.96 6.49 16.27
C ASP A 51 8.27 6.56 15.48
N VAL A 52 8.24 6.24 14.19
CA VAL A 52 9.40 6.44 13.30
C VAL A 52 9.75 7.93 13.16
N LEU A 53 8.76 8.82 13.02
CA LEU A 53 9.00 10.27 12.98
C LEU A 53 9.65 10.78 14.26
N LYS A 54 9.17 10.33 15.43
CA LYS A 54 9.77 10.67 16.73
C LYS A 54 11.20 10.16 16.82
N TYR A 55 11.46 8.91 16.42
CA TYR A 55 12.79 8.31 16.44
C TYR A 55 13.75 9.06 15.51
N ALA A 56 13.29 9.47 14.34
CA ALA A 56 14.07 10.26 13.38
C ALA A 56 14.22 11.75 13.78
N SER A 57 13.49 12.22 14.80
CA SER A 57 13.41 13.65 15.17
C SER A 57 12.98 14.55 14.00
N VAL A 58 12.08 14.05 13.13
CA VAL A 58 11.58 14.75 11.95
C VAL A 58 10.15 15.21 12.21
N ASN A 59 9.84 16.47 11.90
CA ASN A 59 8.45 16.93 11.96
C ASN A 59 7.67 16.37 10.76
N LYS A 60 6.40 16.03 10.95
CA LYS A 60 5.50 15.62 9.85
C LYS A 60 5.48 16.62 8.68
N ASN A 61 5.66 17.91 8.95
CA ASN A 61 5.66 18.95 7.92
C ASN A 61 6.95 18.97 7.09
N ASP A 62 8.03 18.39 7.61
CA ASP A 62 9.34 18.32 6.95
C ASP A 62 9.46 17.11 6.03
N VAL A 63 8.43 16.26 5.96
CA VAL A 63 8.40 15.11 5.04
C VAL A 63 7.99 15.60 3.65
N ASP A 64 8.92 15.55 2.69
CA ASP A 64 8.72 16.05 1.33
C ASP A 64 7.83 15.16 0.46
N GLU A 65 7.94 13.84 0.58
CA GLU A 65 7.23 12.90 -0.27
C GLU A 65 6.81 11.66 0.52
N ILE A 66 5.63 11.13 0.20
CA ILE A 66 5.10 9.91 0.84
C ILE A 66 4.87 8.88 -0.24
N LEU A 67 5.83 7.96 -0.39
CA LEU A 67 5.74 6.86 -1.34
C LEU A 67 5.07 5.64 -0.69
N MET A 68 3.99 5.17 -1.31
CA MET A 68 3.29 3.95 -0.88
C MET A 68 3.88 2.72 -1.56
N VAL A 69 4.28 1.71 -0.79
CA VAL A 69 4.84 0.46 -1.30
C VAL A 69 4.09 -0.75 -0.75
N GLY A 70 3.96 -1.80 -1.56
CA GLY A 70 3.29 -3.06 -1.21
C GLY A 70 1.79 -3.08 -1.54
N GLY A 71 1.25 -4.26 -1.87
CA GLY A 71 -0.12 -4.39 -2.40
C GLY A 71 -1.24 -3.95 -1.44
N SER A 72 -1.03 -4.04 -0.12
CA SER A 72 -2.01 -3.58 0.88
C SER A 72 -2.12 -2.05 0.95
N SER A 73 -1.13 -1.31 0.42
CA SER A 73 -1.22 0.15 0.31
C SER A 73 -2.33 0.63 -0.63
N ARG A 74 -2.90 -0.26 -1.46
CA ARG A 74 -4.06 0.04 -2.32
C ARG A 74 -5.36 0.27 -1.55
N ILE A 75 -5.43 -0.09 -0.27
CA ILE A 75 -6.62 0.08 0.57
C ILE A 75 -6.92 1.58 0.75
N PRO A 76 -8.09 2.08 0.29
CA PRO A 76 -8.41 3.51 0.33
C PRO A 76 -8.40 4.12 1.73
N LYS A 77 -8.86 3.38 2.74
CA LYS A 77 -8.89 3.88 4.13
C LYS A 77 -7.50 4.18 4.67
N LEU A 78 -6.53 3.31 4.41
CA LEU A 78 -5.16 3.48 4.88
C LEU A 78 -4.51 4.69 4.20
N LYS A 79 -4.72 4.86 2.88
CA LYS A 79 -4.28 6.06 2.14
C LYS A 79 -4.84 7.34 2.75
N ARG A 80 -6.14 7.37 3.05
CA ARG A 80 -6.79 8.53 3.67
C ARG A 80 -6.21 8.83 5.05
N MET A 81 -6.12 7.82 5.92
CA MET A 81 -5.58 7.98 7.27
C MET A 81 -4.14 8.50 7.25
N LEU A 82 -3.32 8.03 6.32
CA LEU A 82 -1.96 8.51 6.16
C LEU A 82 -1.92 9.95 5.60
N SER A 83 -2.71 10.26 4.58
CA SER A 83 -2.82 11.63 4.07
C SER A 83 -3.28 12.60 5.16
N ASP A 84 -4.28 12.21 5.97
CA ASP A 84 -4.79 12.98 7.10
C ASP A 84 -3.70 13.23 8.16
N LEU A 85 -2.85 12.23 8.45
CA LEU A 85 -1.70 12.38 9.37
C LEU A 85 -0.75 13.49 8.92
N PHE A 86 -0.50 13.57 7.61
CA PHE A 86 0.36 14.56 6.97
C PHE A 86 -0.40 15.80 6.49
N GLY A 87 -1.56 16.11 7.08
CA GLY A 87 -2.28 17.36 6.81
C GLY A 87 -2.97 17.43 5.44
N GLY A 88 -3.39 16.29 4.90
CA GLY A 88 -4.04 16.18 3.60
C GLY A 88 -3.06 16.13 2.43
N LYS A 89 -1.77 15.89 2.68
CA LYS A 89 -0.74 15.76 1.65
C LYS A 89 -1.09 14.65 0.66
N GLU A 90 -0.90 14.92 -0.63
CA GLU A 90 -1.09 13.92 -1.67
C GLU A 90 -0.01 12.84 -1.57
N LEU A 91 -0.43 11.58 -1.70
CA LEU A 91 0.48 10.44 -1.68
C LEU A 91 1.08 10.24 -3.07
N CYS A 92 2.38 9.97 -3.12
CA CYS A 92 3.09 9.75 -4.37
C CYS A 92 2.63 8.44 -5.03
N VAL A 93 2.15 8.54 -6.27
CA VAL A 93 1.64 7.43 -7.09
C VAL A 93 2.45 7.22 -8.38
N SER A 94 3.59 7.90 -8.52
CA SER A 94 4.42 7.84 -9.74
C SER A 94 5.02 6.45 -9.98
N ILE A 95 5.18 5.64 -8.94
CA ILE A 95 5.79 4.30 -9.02
C ILE A 95 4.74 3.25 -8.68
N ASN A 96 4.76 2.14 -9.42
CA ASN A 96 3.93 0.98 -9.11
C ASN A 96 4.34 0.39 -7.73
N PRO A 97 3.45 0.39 -6.72
CA PRO A 97 3.79 -0.04 -5.35
C PRO A 97 4.21 -1.51 -5.25
N GLU A 98 3.84 -2.35 -6.21
CA GLU A 98 4.19 -3.78 -6.23
C GLU A 98 5.59 -4.04 -6.80
N GLU A 99 6.10 -3.12 -7.61
CA GLU A 99 7.37 -3.28 -8.33
C GLU A 99 8.47 -2.37 -7.77
N ALA A 100 8.11 -1.34 -7.00
CA ALA A 100 9.05 -0.35 -6.45
C ALA A 100 10.28 -0.98 -5.76
N VAL A 101 10.07 -2.04 -4.98
CA VAL A 101 11.14 -2.74 -4.26
C VAL A 101 12.08 -3.47 -5.21
N ALA A 102 11.51 -4.22 -6.16
CA ALA A 102 12.29 -4.96 -7.15
C ALA A 102 13.09 -4.01 -8.04
N PHE A 103 12.46 -2.90 -8.46
CA PHE A 103 13.10 -1.86 -9.25
C PHE A 103 14.30 -1.25 -8.52
N GLY A 104 14.12 -0.84 -7.26
CA GLY A 104 15.21 -0.30 -6.44
C GLY A 104 16.36 -1.30 -6.25
N ALA A 105 16.05 -2.59 -6.05
CA ALA A 105 17.06 -3.64 -5.95
C ALA A 105 17.83 -3.83 -7.26
N THR A 106 17.16 -3.80 -8.41
CA THR A 106 17.80 -3.89 -9.73
C THR A 106 18.74 -2.71 -9.99
N VAL A 107 18.30 -1.49 -9.67
CA VAL A 107 19.15 -0.29 -9.75
C VAL A 107 20.39 -0.45 -8.87
N GLN A 108 20.22 -0.92 -7.64
CA GLN A 108 21.34 -1.14 -6.72
C GLN A 108 22.32 -2.21 -7.24
N CYS A 109 21.82 -3.32 -7.78
CA CYS A 109 22.66 -4.35 -8.38
C CYS A 109 23.44 -3.83 -9.60
N ALA A 110 22.81 -3.00 -10.44
CA ALA A 110 23.46 -2.41 -11.59
C ALA A 110 24.56 -1.41 -11.20
N LEU A 111 24.38 -0.64 -10.12
CA LEU A 111 25.40 0.26 -9.56
C LEU A 111 26.61 -0.49 -8.98
N LEU A 112 26.37 -1.63 -8.32
CA LEU A 112 27.44 -2.46 -7.72
C LEU A 112 28.12 -3.38 -8.74
N GLY A 113 27.46 -3.67 -9.86
CA GLY A 113 27.96 -4.52 -10.93
C GLY A 113 29.02 -3.83 -11.80
N VAL A 114 29.81 -4.63 -12.50
CA VAL A 114 30.94 -4.18 -13.36
C VAL A 114 30.46 -3.56 -14.70
N GLY A 115 29.17 -3.24 -14.83
CA GLY A 115 28.51 -2.92 -16.11
C GLY A 115 28.41 -1.45 -16.50
N GLY A 116 28.86 -0.53 -15.65
CA GLY A 116 28.89 0.91 -15.95
C GLY A 116 27.52 1.61 -15.88
N ALA A 117 27.53 2.84 -15.35
CA ALA A 117 26.35 3.67 -15.13
C ALA A 117 25.58 4.07 -16.42
N GLU A 118 26.15 3.82 -17.61
CA GLU A 118 25.53 4.20 -18.91
C GLU A 118 24.21 3.46 -19.18
N LYS A 119 24.09 2.17 -18.79
CA LYS A 119 22.83 1.41 -18.96
C LYS A 119 21.75 1.74 -17.93
N LEU A 120 22.07 2.56 -16.93
CA LEU A 120 21.16 2.95 -15.85
C LEU A 120 20.24 4.12 -16.28
N GLN A 121 20.70 4.97 -17.20
CA GLN A 121 19.94 6.12 -17.68
C GLN A 121 18.65 5.71 -18.39
N ASP A 122 18.70 4.64 -19.19
CA ASP A 122 17.52 4.11 -19.88
C ASP A 122 16.50 3.47 -18.92
N LEU A 123 16.94 3.01 -17.74
CA LEU A 123 16.07 2.41 -16.73
C LEU A 123 15.39 3.48 -15.87
N LEU A 124 16.05 4.62 -15.62
CA LEU A 124 15.56 5.74 -14.81
C LEU A 124 14.57 6.66 -15.56
N LEU A 125 14.48 6.55 -16.89
CA LEU A 125 13.61 7.35 -17.78
C LEU A 125 12.22 6.72 -18.02
N LEU A 126 11.89 5.62 -17.35
CA LEU A 126 10.62 4.89 -17.40
C LEU A 126 9.72 5.25 -16.21
#